data_AF-A0A1V4BSJ4-F1
#
_entry.id   AF-A0A1V4BSJ4-F1
#
_cell.length_a   1.000
_cell.length_b   1.000
_cell.length_c   1.000
_cell.angle_alpha   90.00
_cell.angle_beta   90.00
_cell.angle_gamma   90.00
#
_symmetry.space_group_name_H-M   'P 1'
#
loop_
_entity.id
_entity.type
_entity.pdbx_description
1 polymer ?
#
loop_
_entity_poly.entity_id
_entity_poly.type
_entity_poly.pdbx_seq_one_letter_code
_entity_poly.pdbx_strand_id
1 'polypeptide(L)'
;MKKLKQYWTAEALEKDLGDPLNPDNPLSYKRVIEIDESEEFPHEEIRWLYDWKLQHYYIPTDCGGEFTSFEEFVAFVRVLSRRDQTIGIAFTTLFWSFLNWMAGTPEQKQKLARFIMDDYGAMCLGYSEKEHGSDLINGDLTATKVEGGYILNGEKWPINRATISGVSFILAKTDANGGPKCLTLFMVDKRQLDPEKYYNLPKIYTHGVRASDMSGIGFKDCFVPDSMRLREEGDGLELALKGFQITRMLCAAFSHGAADTALRTTLSFAVNRVIYNKTVMDLPQPRRTLVDAFLDILICDCETIPAARGFHIIPEQFSVWASVVKYFVTVRLEEMVNSVYVVLGSRFYMREEHEFGIFQKLLRDNSIISMFDGSSIVNLHALILQLRPLTKYRAKRNSRTMSALKTRLEAIFSLEKSVPPFEPNNLELFGRGMDDSLQGLEIALDMLEGLKDSQEVDPEVLENLLMLGNLVLEELNAHDEQISQSKFEYGHDQSPELFEIAKKYCTLHAASACLHTWLYNRSILGEFFARGEWLVLSLHRLLRTLRPLPYTLSEVYVENVAQELLKLYRENQHFSIVPFQLAHSQTTEEKTHELQLQS
;
A
#
# COMPACT_ATOMS: atom_id res chain seq x y z
N MET A 1 2.92 -11.74 22.47
CA MET A 1 2.26 -12.08 21.18
C MET A 1 2.82 -13.41 20.69
N LYS A 2 1.98 -14.36 20.25
CA LYS A 2 2.51 -15.42 19.37
C LYS A 2 3.08 -14.72 18.14
N LYS A 3 4.33 -15.00 17.77
CA LYS A 3 4.89 -14.38 16.57
C LYS A 3 4.11 -14.86 15.35
N LEU A 4 3.46 -13.93 14.65
CA LEU A 4 2.74 -14.16 13.40
C LEU A 4 3.77 -14.39 12.29
N LYS A 5 3.75 -15.59 11.69
CA LYS A 5 4.84 -16.07 10.81
C LYS A 5 5.02 -15.23 9.55
N GLN A 6 3.92 -14.66 9.05
CA GLN A 6 3.90 -13.84 7.84
C GLN A 6 4.72 -12.54 7.96
N TYR A 7 5.20 -12.18 9.15
CA TYR A 7 6.07 -11.00 9.36
C TYR A 7 7.54 -11.36 9.61
N TRP A 8 7.91 -12.65 9.66
CA TRP A 8 9.28 -13.07 9.95
C TRP A 8 10.28 -12.63 8.90
N THR A 9 9.89 -12.70 7.62
CA THR A 9 10.72 -12.26 6.50
C THR A 9 11.01 -10.76 6.58
N ALA A 10 10.00 -9.96 6.92
CA ALA A 10 10.16 -8.52 7.12
C ALA A 10 11.07 -8.22 8.33
N GLU A 11 10.89 -8.93 9.46
CA GLU A 11 11.76 -8.79 10.65
C GLU A 11 13.21 -9.21 10.35
N ALA A 12 13.42 -10.26 9.54
CA ALA A 12 14.74 -10.70 9.12
C ALA A 12 15.42 -9.67 8.19
N LEU A 13 14.69 -9.16 7.19
CA LEU A 13 15.18 -8.11 6.31
C LEU A 13 15.56 -6.85 7.11
N GLU A 14 14.69 -6.42 8.02
CA GLU A 14 14.94 -5.26 8.89
C GLU A 14 16.19 -5.45 9.74
N LYS A 15 16.39 -6.65 10.31
CA LYS A 15 17.60 -6.99 11.08
C LYS A 15 18.86 -6.89 10.23
N ASP A 16 18.85 -7.45 9.02
CA ASP A 16 20.03 -7.49 8.14
C ASP A 16 20.35 -6.13 7.50
N LEU A 17 19.34 -5.27 7.34
CA LEU A 17 19.54 -3.86 6.95
C LEU A 17 20.22 -3.04 8.06
N GLY A 18 20.13 -3.47 9.32
CA GLY A 18 20.76 -2.81 10.46
C GLY A 18 20.13 -1.47 10.86
N ASP A 19 20.64 -0.83 11.90
CA ASP A 19 20.21 0.50 12.36
C ASP A 19 20.39 1.58 11.24
N PRO A 20 19.34 2.30 10.82
CA PRO A 20 19.46 3.32 9.77
C PRO A 20 20.34 4.51 10.16
N LEU A 21 20.61 4.72 11.44
CA LEU A 21 21.47 5.80 11.93
C LEU A 21 22.96 5.48 11.82
N ASN A 22 23.32 4.20 11.70
CA ASN A 22 24.70 3.79 11.49
C ASN A 22 25.08 3.97 10.00
N PRO A 23 26.03 4.86 9.67
CA PRO A 23 26.39 5.16 8.28
C PRO A 23 27.01 3.97 7.52
N ASP A 24 27.52 2.95 8.22
CA ASP A 24 28.15 1.77 7.62
C ASP A 24 27.13 0.73 7.12
N ASN A 25 25.85 0.90 7.47
CA ASN A 25 24.78 0.00 7.04
C ASN A 25 24.32 0.31 5.60
N PRO A 26 23.87 -0.71 4.84
CA PRO A 26 23.65 -0.61 3.39
C PRO A 26 22.61 0.44 3.00
N LEU A 27 21.53 0.59 3.78
CA LEU A 27 20.47 1.58 3.56
C LEU A 27 20.38 2.54 4.76
N SER A 28 21.53 3.09 5.17
CA SER A 28 21.58 4.13 6.21
C SER A 28 20.99 5.46 5.72
N TYR A 29 20.44 6.28 6.62
CA TYR A 29 19.86 7.58 6.24
C TYR A 29 20.90 8.51 5.62
N LYS A 30 22.15 8.46 6.08
CA LYS A 30 23.25 9.20 5.45
C LYS A 30 23.41 8.81 3.98
N ARG A 31 23.51 7.50 3.70
CA ARG A 31 23.67 6.98 2.34
C ARG A 31 22.48 7.32 1.45
N VAL A 32 21.27 7.13 1.96
CA VAL A 32 20.01 7.44 1.26
C VAL A 32 19.93 8.93 0.86
N ILE A 33 20.44 9.83 1.70
CA ILE A 33 20.45 11.26 1.42
C ILE A 33 21.53 11.63 0.39
N GLU A 34 22.69 10.98 0.42
CA GLU A 34 23.72 11.14 -0.63
C GLU A 34 23.20 10.71 -2.01
N ILE A 35 22.43 9.62 -2.07
CA ILE A 35 21.74 9.15 -3.28
C ILE A 35 20.69 10.18 -3.74
N ASP A 36 19.90 10.73 -2.82
CA ASP A 36 18.90 11.76 -3.14
C ASP A 36 19.52 13.03 -3.75
N GLU A 37 20.66 13.46 -3.23
CA GLU A 37 21.34 14.69 -3.66
C GLU A 37 22.12 14.52 -4.97
N SER A 38 22.71 13.36 -5.19
CA SER A 38 23.35 13.03 -6.47
C SER A 38 22.34 12.75 -7.58
N GLU A 39 21.12 12.35 -7.19
CA GLU A 39 20.06 11.87 -8.07
C GLU A 39 20.50 10.67 -8.92
N GLU A 40 21.53 9.95 -8.51
CA GLU A 40 22.02 8.75 -9.20
C GLU A 40 21.20 7.53 -8.79
N PHE A 41 20.98 6.61 -9.73
CA PHE A 41 20.21 5.40 -9.44
C PHE A 41 20.95 4.52 -8.42
N PRO A 42 20.27 4.00 -7.37
CA PRO A 42 20.90 3.26 -6.28
C PRO A 42 21.27 1.82 -6.67
N HIS A 43 22.25 1.66 -7.55
CA HIS A 43 22.65 0.35 -8.07
C HIS A 43 23.16 -0.60 -6.99
N GLU A 44 23.92 -0.09 -6.02
CA GLU A 44 24.54 -0.89 -4.96
C GLU A 44 23.49 -1.43 -3.98
N GLU A 45 22.53 -0.59 -3.59
CA GLU A 45 21.46 -0.94 -2.66
C GLU A 45 20.47 -1.91 -3.30
N ILE A 46 20.16 -1.72 -4.59
CA ILE A 46 19.35 -2.69 -5.34
C ILE A 46 20.07 -4.04 -5.45
N ARG A 47 21.38 -4.04 -5.70
CA ARG A 47 22.17 -5.28 -5.75
C ARG A 47 22.17 -5.99 -4.39
N TRP A 48 22.32 -5.24 -3.30
CA TRP A 48 22.26 -5.79 -1.95
C TRP A 48 20.95 -6.55 -1.70
N LEU A 49 19.80 -6.00 -2.12
CA LEU A 49 18.49 -6.66 -1.98
C LEU A 49 18.38 -7.96 -2.79
N TYR A 50 19.01 -7.99 -3.97
CA TYR A 50 19.06 -9.22 -4.75
C TYR A 50 20.00 -10.28 -4.14
N ASP A 51 21.11 -9.85 -3.57
CA ASP A 51 22.06 -10.74 -2.88
C ASP A 51 21.43 -11.29 -1.60
N TRP A 52 20.59 -10.51 -0.92
CA TRP A 52 19.72 -10.94 0.18
C TRP A 52 18.60 -11.92 -0.25
N LYS A 53 18.36 -12.07 -1.56
CA LYS A 53 17.32 -12.94 -2.16
C LYS A 53 15.89 -12.44 -2.07
N LEU A 54 15.69 -11.13 -1.91
CA LEU A 54 14.34 -10.56 -1.78
C LEU A 54 13.46 -10.82 -3.03
N GLN A 55 14.07 -10.92 -4.21
CA GLN A 55 13.41 -11.23 -5.48
C GLN A 55 12.67 -12.58 -5.48
N HIS A 56 13.06 -13.53 -4.61
CA HIS A 56 12.38 -14.83 -4.49
C HIS A 56 10.92 -14.67 -4.05
N TYR A 57 10.63 -13.65 -3.24
CA TYR A 57 9.28 -13.33 -2.75
C TYR A 57 8.39 -12.64 -3.80
N TYR A 58 8.87 -12.42 -5.02
CA TYR A 58 8.09 -11.90 -6.16
C TYR A 58 7.63 -13.00 -7.11
N ILE A 59 8.12 -14.23 -6.91
CA ILE A 59 7.89 -15.36 -7.78
C ILE A 59 6.95 -16.35 -7.06
N PRO A 60 5.83 -16.76 -7.66
CA PRO A 60 4.98 -17.81 -7.14
C PRO A 60 5.73 -19.12 -6.84
N THR A 61 5.28 -19.86 -5.84
CA THR A 61 5.92 -21.13 -5.42
C THR A 61 5.90 -22.20 -6.52
N ASP A 62 4.86 -22.25 -7.35
CA ASP A 62 4.75 -23.14 -8.51
C ASP A 62 5.74 -22.76 -9.65
N CYS A 63 6.27 -21.55 -9.62
CA CYS A 63 7.31 -21.04 -10.51
C CYS A 63 8.71 -21.08 -9.87
N GLY A 64 8.87 -21.73 -8.71
CA GLY A 64 10.15 -21.91 -8.02
C GLY A 64 10.54 -20.77 -7.07
N GLY A 65 9.62 -19.86 -6.74
CA GLY A 65 9.84 -18.78 -5.78
C GLY A 65 9.28 -19.04 -4.39
N GLU A 66 9.15 -17.97 -3.61
CA GLU A 66 8.74 -17.98 -2.21
C GLU A 66 7.47 -17.13 -1.94
N PHE A 67 6.82 -16.58 -2.97
CA PHE A 67 5.59 -15.82 -2.78
C PHE A 67 4.45 -16.73 -2.29
N THR A 68 4.04 -16.55 -1.03
CA THR A 68 2.94 -17.29 -0.42
C THR A 68 1.80 -16.40 0.09
N SER A 69 2.10 -15.16 0.48
CA SER A 69 1.12 -14.23 1.01
C SER A 69 1.43 -12.81 0.58
N PHE A 70 0.37 -12.06 0.28
CA PHE A 70 0.48 -10.65 -0.07
C PHE A 70 0.58 -9.77 1.19
N GLU A 71 0.13 -10.29 2.34
CA GLU A 71 0.35 -9.69 3.66
C GLU A 71 1.84 -9.67 4.03
N GLU A 72 2.55 -10.79 3.80
CA GLU A 72 4.01 -10.87 3.96
C GLU A 72 4.73 -9.90 3.03
N PHE A 73 4.24 -9.81 1.79
CA PHE A 73 4.79 -8.89 0.79
C PHE A 73 4.69 -7.43 1.23
N VAL A 74 3.50 -7.00 1.67
CA VAL A 74 3.28 -5.64 2.22
C VAL A 74 4.22 -5.35 3.40
N ALA A 75 4.48 -6.34 4.25
CA ALA A 75 5.32 -6.16 5.44
C ALA A 75 6.78 -5.80 5.10
N PHE A 76 7.42 -6.50 4.16
CA PHE A 76 8.80 -6.16 3.81
C PHE A 76 8.90 -4.91 2.92
N VAL A 77 7.89 -4.63 2.08
CA VAL A 77 7.86 -3.37 1.33
C VAL A 77 7.81 -2.18 2.29
N ARG A 78 7.03 -2.31 3.38
CA ARG A 78 7.00 -1.32 4.45
C ARG A 78 8.37 -1.14 5.13
N VAL A 79 9.13 -2.22 5.33
CA VAL A 79 10.52 -2.17 5.83
C VAL A 79 11.42 -1.37 4.90
N LEU A 80 11.39 -1.64 3.59
CA LEU A 80 12.18 -0.87 2.62
C LEU A 80 11.79 0.61 2.60
N SER A 81 10.49 0.89 2.59
CA SER A 81 9.96 2.25 2.53
C SER A 81 10.17 3.07 3.81
N ARG A 82 10.47 2.43 4.95
CA ARG A 82 11.00 3.13 6.13
C ARG A 82 12.41 3.68 5.89
N ARG A 83 13.21 2.97 5.09
CA ARG A 83 14.59 3.37 4.77
C ARG A 83 14.59 4.40 3.66
N ASP A 84 13.98 4.04 2.54
CA ASP A 84 13.98 4.86 1.35
C ASP A 84 12.85 4.49 0.36
N GLN A 85 12.10 5.50 -0.07
CA GLN A 85 11.05 5.33 -1.07
C GLN A 85 11.60 5.03 -2.46
N THR A 86 12.73 5.63 -2.85
CA THR A 86 13.31 5.40 -4.18
C THR A 86 13.72 3.94 -4.36
N ILE A 87 14.49 3.39 -3.42
CA ILE A 87 14.93 2.00 -3.42
C ILE A 87 13.73 1.05 -3.29
N GLY A 88 12.80 1.33 -2.37
CA GLY A 88 11.57 0.55 -2.20
C GLY A 88 10.75 0.45 -3.49
N ILE A 89 10.49 1.58 -4.16
CA ILE A 89 9.76 1.64 -5.43
C ILE A 89 10.56 0.98 -6.56
N ALA A 90 11.88 1.21 -6.62
CA ALA A 90 12.72 0.63 -7.65
C ALA A 90 12.78 -0.89 -7.57
N PHE A 91 12.88 -1.49 -6.39
CA PHE A 91 12.91 -2.95 -6.25
C PHE A 91 11.52 -3.57 -6.49
N THR A 92 10.47 -2.89 -6.04
CA THR A 92 9.08 -3.37 -6.20
C THR A 92 8.55 -3.30 -7.63
N THR A 93 9.27 -2.71 -8.61
CA THR A 93 8.88 -2.85 -10.02
C THR A 93 8.89 -4.31 -10.48
N LEU A 94 9.61 -5.20 -9.80
CA LEU A 94 9.49 -6.66 -9.99
C LEU A 94 8.04 -7.17 -9.89
N PHE A 95 7.16 -6.42 -9.24
CA PHE A 95 5.76 -6.77 -9.09
C PHE A 95 4.98 -6.75 -10.42
N TRP A 96 5.47 -6.07 -11.45
CA TRP A 96 4.89 -6.15 -12.79
C TRP A 96 4.86 -7.58 -13.33
N SER A 97 5.70 -8.48 -12.79
CA SER A 97 5.68 -9.91 -13.08
C SER A 97 4.33 -10.58 -12.79
N PHE A 98 3.49 -10.03 -11.90
CA PHE A 98 2.14 -10.54 -11.67
C PHE A 98 1.25 -10.50 -12.92
N LEU A 99 1.50 -9.57 -13.85
CA LEU A 99 0.83 -9.57 -15.15
C LEU A 99 1.09 -10.91 -15.87
N ASN A 100 2.33 -11.38 -15.85
CA ASN A 100 2.72 -12.67 -16.43
C ASN A 100 2.26 -13.86 -15.56
N TRP A 101 2.27 -13.76 -14.23
CA TRP A 101 1.73 -14.81 -13.36
C TRP A 101 0.23 -15.05 -13.61
N MET A 102 -0.53 -13.98 -13.89
CA MET A 102 -1.96 -14.04 -14.19
C MET A 102 -2.28 -14.44 -15.64
N ALA A 103 -1.40 -14.15 -16.59
CA ALA A 103 -1.77 -14.13 -18.01
C ALA A 103 -0.79 -14.82 -18.95
N GLY A 104 0.43 -15.11 -18.48
CA GLY A 104 1.48 -15.72 -19.28
C GLY A 104 1.24 -17.20 -19.55
N THR A 105 1.74 -17.68 -20.68
CA THR A 105 1.85 -19.12 -20.95
C THR A 105 2.84 -19.78 -19.98
N PRO A 106 2.83 -21.11 -19.81
CA PRO A 106 3.83 -21.81 -18.99
C PRO A 106 5.27 -21.45 -19.37
N GLU A 107 5.56 -21.27 -20.66
CA GLU A 107 6.88 -20.88 -21.16
C GLU A 107 7.23 -19.45 -20.77
N GLN A 108 6.29 -18.51 -20.89
CA GLN A 108 6.48 -17.11 -20.47
C GLN A 108 6.70 -17.02 -18.95
N LYS A 109 5.97 -17.82 -18.16
CA LYS A 109 6.15 -17.92 -16.70
C LYS A 109 7.54 -18.42 -16.33
N GLN A 110 7.97 -19.53 -16.91
CA GLN A 110 9.30 -20.11 -16.67
C GLN A 110 10.45 -19.21 -17.18
N LYS A 111 10.25 -18.50 -18.30
CA LYS A 111 11.22 -17.52 -18.78
C LYS A 111 11.37 -16.35 -17.81
N LEU A 112 10.26 -15.79 -17.32
CA LEU A 112 10.30 -14.66 -16.41
C LEU A 112 10.87 -15.04 -15.03
N ALA A 113 10.53 -16.22 -14.52
CA ALA A 113 11.06 -16.71 -13.25
C ALA A 113 12.59 -16.78 -13.27
N ARG A 114 13.17 -17.36 -14.34
CA ARG A 114 14.64 -17.38 -14.55
C ARG A 114 15.23 -15.99 -14.68
N PHE A 115 14.59 -15.08 -15.42
CA PHE A 115 15.07 -13.70 -15.56
C PHE A 115 15.16 -12.98 -14.21
N ILE A 116 14.17 -13.18 -13.32
CA ILE A 116 14.17 -12.57 -11.98
C ILE A 116 15.26 -13.19 -11.09
N MET A 117 15.47 -14.51 -11.14
CA MET A 117 16.43 -15.21 -10.28
C MET A 117 17.89 -15.04 -10.72
N ASP A 118 18.17 -15.23 -12.02
CA ASP A 118 19.53 -15.46 -12.53
C ASP A 118 20.20 -14.18 -13.06
N ASP A 119 19.42 -13.21 -13.56
CA ASP A 119 19.94 -12.05 -14.29
C ASP A 119 19.89 -10.74 -13.48
N TYR A 120 19.57 -10.79 -12.18
CA TYR A 120 19.20 -9.61 -11.40
C TYR A 120 18.12 -8.77 -12.13
N GLY A 121 17.16 -9.48 -12.73
CA GLY A 121 16.32 -8.98 -13.81
C GLY A 121 15.43 -7.80 -13.43
N ALA A 122 15.75 -6.61 -13.94
CA ALA A 122 14.93 -5.43 -13.78
C ALA A 122 13.79 -5.37 -14.81
N MET A 123 12.61 -4.89 -14.37
CA MET A 123 11.45 -4.71 -15.23
C MET A 123 10.75 -3.36 -15.04
N CYS A 124 10.07 -2.90 -16.09
CA CYS A 124 9.31 -1.66 -16.09
C CYS A 124 7.93 -1.82 -16.76
N LEU A 125 7.04 -0.88 -16.47
CA LEU A 125 5.68 -0.82 -16.99
C LEU A 125 5.52 0.36 -17.93
N GLY A 126 5.20 0.10 -19.20
CA GLY A 126 5.02 1.10 -20.25
C GLY A 126 3.55 1.29 -20.62
N TYR A 127 2.79 2.02 -19.81
CA TYR A 127 1.35 2.26 -20.04
C TYR A 127 1.06 3.68 -20.51
N SER A 128 1.46 4.68 -19.72
CA SER A 128 1.21 6.08 -19.99
C SER A 128 2.07 6.62 -21.13
N GLU A 129 1.56 7.67 -21.76
CA GLU A 129 2.21 8.42 -22.83
C GLU A 129 2.14 9.91 -22.49
N LYS A 130 2.94 10.71 -23.20
CA LYS A 130 3.11 12.14 -22.89
C LYS A 130 1.80 12.93 -22.85
N GLU A 131 0.91 12.64 -23.79
CA GLU A 131 -0.42 13.27 -23.87
C GLU A 131 -1.51 12.44 -23.15
N HIS A 132 -1.19 11.21 -22.71
CA HIS A 132 -2.16 10.22 -22.21
C HIS A 132 -1.72 9.57 -20.90
N GLY A 133 -2.09 10.18 -19.77
CA GLY A 133 -1.81 9.64 -18.43
C GLY A 133 -2.87 8.61 -17.99
N SER A 134 -4.01 9.10 -17.51
CA SER A 134 -5.13 8.28 -17.03
C SER A 134 -6.02 7.72 -18.15
N ASP A 135 -5.94 8.29 -19.36
CA ASP A 135 -6.74 7.90 -20.52
C ASP A 135 -5.99 6.93 -21.42
N LEU A 136 -5.84 5.68 -20.96
CA LEU A 136 -5.04 4.67 -21.66
C LEU A 136 -5.60 4.26 -23.03
N ILE A 137 -6.93 4.37 -23.22
CA ILE A 137 -7.61 3.94 -24.46
C ILE A 137 -7.20 4.80 -25.66
N ASN A 138 -6.92 6.08 -25.41
CA ASN A 138 -6.55 7.04 -26.44
C ASN A 138 -5.04 7.14 -26.68
N GLY A 139 -4.24 6.24 -26.11
CA GLY A 139 -2.80 6.16 -26.37
C GLY A 139 -2.45 6.05 -27.86
N ASP A 140 -1.31 6.64 -28.23
CA ASP A 140 -0.81 6.79 -29.59
C ASP A 140 0.17 5.67 -29.99
N LEU A 141 0.79 4.97 -29.03
CA LEU A 141 1.69 3.87 -29.35
C LEU A 141 0.92 2.72 -30.00
N THR A 142 1.32 2.36 -31.23
CA THR A 142 0.66 1.33 -32.05
C THR A 142 1.47 0.04 -32.12
N ALA A 143 0.78 -1.08 -32.30
CA ALA A 143 1.34 -2.38 -32.65
C ALA A 143 0.58 -2.93 -33.86
N THR A 144 1.18 -2.81 -35.05
CA THR A 144 0.56 -3.28 -36.31
C THR A 144 0.91 -4.74 -36.54
N LYS A 145 -0.10 -5.60 -36.71
CA LYS A 145 0.09 -7.04 -36.97
C LYS A 145 0.85 -7.27 -38.28
N VAL A 146 1.85 -8.14 -38.23
CA VAL A 146 2.62 -8.64 -39.38
C VAL A 146 2.80 -10.15 -39.27
N GLU A 147 3.45 -10.78 -40.25
CA GLU A 147 3.77 -12.21 -40.17
C GLU A 147 4.67 -12.49 -38.95
N GLY A 148 4.23 -13.39 -38.06
CA GLY A 148 4.97 -13.83 -36.87
C GLY A 148 5.06 -12.83 -35.71
N GLY A 149 4.41 -11.67 -35.79
CA GLY A 149 4.47 -10.67 -34.72
C GLY A 149 3.81 -9.33 -35.05
N TYR A 150 4.41 -8.27 -34.51
CA TYR A 150 3.91 -6.90 -34.57
C TYR A 150 5.05 -5.93 -34.87
N ILE A 151 4.74 -4.83 -35.55
CA ILE A 151 5.61 -3.66 -35.67
C ILE A 151 5.10 -2.59 -34.71
N LEU A 152 5.92 -2.24 -33.72
CA LEU A 152 5.63 -1.20 -32.74
C LEU A 152 6.17 0.16 -33.20
N ASN A 153 5.35 1.20 -33.02
CA ASN A 153 5.69 2.58 -33.33
C ASN A 153 5.07 3.53 -32.29
N GLY A 154 5.90 4.39 -31.70
CA GLY A 154 5.49 5.39 -30.70
C GLY A 154 6.35 5.37 -29.45
N GLU A 155 5.92 6.11 -28.42
CA GLU A 155 6.67 6.29 -27.17
C GLU A 155 5.78 6.07 -25.96
N LYS A 156 6.36 5.54 -24.88
CA LYS A 156 5.78 5.51 -23.53
C LYS A 156 6.54 6.47 -22.61
N TRP A 157 5.79 7.21 -21.79
CA TRP A 157 6.33 8.26 -20.93
C TRP A 157 5.32 8.67 -19.83
N PRO A 158 5.77 8.96 -18.60
CA PRO A 158 7.09 8.70 -18.05
C PRO A 158 7.18 7.26 -17.50
N ILE A 159 8.30 6.58 -17.73
CA ILE A 159 8.48 5.17 -17.34
C ILE A 159 9.62 5.03 -16.32
N ASN A 160 9.27 4.50 -15.15
CA ASN A 160 10.23 4.16 -14.10
C ASN A 160 11.06 2.93 -14.50
N ARG A 161 12.38 3.00 -14.29
CA ARG A 161 13.38 1.99 -14.65
C ARG A 161 13.47 1.73 -16.15
N ALA A 162 13.11 2.70 -16.99
CA ALA A 162 13.10 2.51 -18.44
C ALA A 162 14.48 2.22 -19.02
N THR A 163 15.55 2.85 -18.53
CA THR A 163 16.89 2.66 -19.10
C THR A 163 17.57 1.39 -18.60
N ILE A 164 17.18 0.91 -17.41
CA ILE A 164 17.81 -0.24 -16.73
C ILE A 164 17.07 -1.56 -16.97
N SER A 165 15.76 -1.53 -17.21
CA SER A 165 14.96 -2.75 -17.29
C SER A 165 15.26 -3.60 -18.52
N GLY A 166 15.47 -4.90 -18.34
CA GLY A 166 15.61 -5.88 -19.43
C GLY A 166 14.27 -6.39 -19.96
N VAL A 167 13.23 -6.42 -19.12
CA VAL A 167 11.86 -6.74 -19.52
C VAL A 167 10.96 -5.52 -19.39
N SER A 168 10.07 -5.31 -20.37
CA SER A 168 9.07 -4.25 -20.34
C SER A 168 7.68 -4.79 -20.61
N PHE A 169 6.73 -4.42 -19.76
CA PHE A 169 5.31 -4.65 -20.01
C PHE A 169 4.75 -3.46 -20.79
N ILE A 170 4.58 -3.58 -22.10
CA ILE A 170 4.19 -2.49 -22.99
C ILE A 170 2.74 -2.66 -23.42
N LEU A 171 1.91 -1.65 -23.14
CA LEU A 171 0.52 -1.60 -23.60
C LEU A 171 0.46 -0.84 -24.93
N ALA A 172 0.00 -1.47 -26.00
CA ALA A 172 0.00 -0.89 -27.34
C ALA A 172 -1.37 -1.01 -28.00
N LYS A 173 -1.71 -0.04 -28.85
CA LYS A 173 -2.93 -0.03 -29.65
C LYS A 173 -2.80 -0.97 -30.84
N THR A 174 -3.63 -2.01 -30.87
CA THR A 174 -3.71 -2.98 -31.97
C THR A 174 -4.95 -2.77 -32.84
N ASP A 175 -6.01 -2.14 -32.33
CA ASP A 175 -7.19 -1.77 -33.10
C ASP A 175 -7.36 -0.24 -33.16
N ALA A 176 -7.44 0.30 -34.38
CA ALA A 176 -7.65 1.72 -34.62
C ALA A 176 -9.06 2.21 -34.22
N ASN A 177 -10.05 1.31 -34.17
CA ASN A 177 -11.45 1.64 -33.90
C ASN A 177 -11.72 2.03 -32.43
N GLY A 178 -10.74 1.84 -31.54
CA GLY A 178 -10.85 2.19 -30.13
C GLY A 178 -11.73 1.22 -29.31
N GLY A 179 -12.16 1.65 -28.13
CA GLY A 179 -12.98 0.85 -27.22
C GLY A 179 -12.20 -0.14 -26.34
N PRO A 180 -12.90 -0.98 -25.55
CA PRO A 180 -12.26 -1.78 -24.49
C PRO A 180 -11.26 -2.84 -24.97
N LYS A 181 -11.36 -3.25 -26.25
CA LYS A 181 -10.51 -4.28 -26.87
C LYS A 181 -9.44 -3.72 -27.81
N CYS A 182 -9.20 -2.41 -27.80
CA CYS A 182 -8.22 -1.81 -28.71
C CYS A 182 -6.76 -1.94 -28.28
N LEU A 183 -6.50 -2.36 -27.04
CA LEU A 183 -5.16 -2.42 -26.46
C LEU A 183 -4.73 -3.86 -26.24
N THR A 184 -3.47 -4.15 -26.57
CA THR A 184 -2.80 -5.43 -26.33
C THR A 184 -1.58 -5.22 -25.44
N LEU A 185 -1.32 -6.17 -24.54
CA LEU A 185 -0.18 -6.11 -23.62
C LEU A 185 0.94 -7.05 -24.08
N PHE A 186 2.17 -6.56 -24.07
CA PHE A 186 3.36 -7.31 -24.46
C PHE A 186 4.35 -7.40 -23.29
N MET A 187 4.89 -8.58 -23.01
CA MET A 187 6.07 -8.79 -22.17
C MET A 187 7.32 -8.81 -23.07
N VAL A 188 7.86 -7.63 -23.32
CA VAL A 188 8.97 -7.40 -24.25
C VAL A 188 10.30 -7.67 -23.55
N ASP A 189 11.08 -8.62 -24.08
CA ASP A 189 12.48 -8.83 -23.68
C ASP A 189 13.38 -7.96 -24.56
N LYS A 190 13.89 -6.86 -24.00
CA LYS A 190 14.65 -5.86 -24.75
C LYS A 190 15.91 -6.41 -25.41
N ARG A 191 16.48 -7.48 -24.87
CA ARG A 191 17.67 -8.14 -25.42
C ARG A 191 17.41 -8.80 -26.77
N GLN A 192 16.13 -9.01 -27.12
CA GLN A 192 15.72 -9.62 -28.37
C GLN A 192 15.21 -8.58 -29.39
N LEU A 193 15.21 -7.29 -29.03
CA LEU A 193 14.84 -6.21 -29.94
C LEU A 193 16.03 -5.80 -30.80
N ASP A 194 15.73 -5.21 -31.95
CA ASP A 194 16.72 -4.49 -32.75
C ASP A 194 17.13 -3.19 -32.01
N PRO A 195 18.41 -3.04 -31.61
CA PRO A 195 18.88 -1.87 -30.89
C PRO A 195 18.83 -0.57 -31.71
N GLU A 196 18.67 -0.64 -33.04
CA GLU A 196 18.49 0.55 -33.90
C GLU A 196 17.02 1.02 -33.95
N LYS A 197 16.08 0.20 -33.47
CA LYS A 197 14.63 0.40 -33.56
C LYS A 197 13.97 0.66 -32.21
N TYR A 198 14.70 0.44 -31.13
CA TYR A 198 14.34 0.73 -29.75
C TYR A 198 15.26 1.81 -29.18
N TYR A 199 14.70 2.76 -28.42
CA TYR A 199 15.49 3.79 -27.75
C TYR A 199 14.88 4.19 -26.42
N ASN A 200 15.69 4.77 -25.53
CA ASN A 200 15.20 5.40 -24.30
C ASN A 200 15.09 6.91 -24.50
N LEU A 201 14.10 7.53 -23.85
CA LEU A 201 14.00 8.98 -23.76
C LEU A 201 14.96 9.54 -22.70
N PRO A 202 15.26 10.85 -22.70
CA PRO A 202 16.08 11.48 -21.67
C PRO A 202 15.51 11.30 -20.26
N LYS A 203 16.41 11.29 -19.26
CA LYS A 203 16.04 11.28 -17.83
C LYS A 203 15.16 12.48 -17.48
N ILE A 204 14.20 12.24 -16.60
CA ILE A 204 13.27 13.22 -16.06
C ILE A 204 13.62 13.45 -14.60
N TYR A 205 13.77 14.72 -14.23
CA TYR A 205 13.97 15.13 -12.85
C TYR A 205 12.63 15.24 -12.12
N THR A 206 12.54 14.67 -10.93
CA THR A 206 11.29 14.56 -10.14
C THR A 206 11.38 15.33 -8.82
N HIS A 207 10.23 15.73 -8.26
CA HIS A 207 10.18 16.49 -7.01
C HIS A 207 10.76 15.73 -5.81
N GLY A 208 10.29 14.49 -5.65
CA GLY A 208 10.80 13.44 -4.77
C GLY A 208 11.12 12.21 -5.60
N VAL A 209 11.55 11.14 -4.94
CA VAL A 209 12.13 9.93 -5.55
C VAL A 209 13.20 10.24 -6.60
N ARG A 210 14.04 11.25 -6.33
CA ARG A 210 14.93 11.90 -7.31
C ARG A 210 15.94 10.97 -7.96
N ALA A 211 16.40 9.98 -7.22
CA ALA A 211 17.28 8.92 -7.68
C ALA A 211 16.58 7.82 -8.51
N SER A 212 15.30 7.99 -8.84
CA SER A 212 14.59 7.07 -9.73
C SER A 212 15.11 7.17 -11.17
N ASP A 213 15.22 6.04 -11.86
CA ASP A 213 15.48 5.99 -13.31
C ASP A 213 14.18 6.31 -14.07
N MET A 214 13.74 7.56 -13.97
CA MET A 214 12.52 8.03 -14.61
C MET A 214 12.85 8.56 -16.01
N SER A 215 12.35 7.92 -17.06
CA SER A 215 12.55 8.38 -18.45
C SER A 215 11.36 7.99 -19.33
N GLY A 216 11.61 7.35 -20.47
CA GLY A 216 10.60 6.82 -21.37
C GLY A 216 11.21 5.83 -22.35
N ILE A 217 10.35 5.16 -23.11
CA ILE A 217 10.73 4.09 -24.03
C ILE A 217 10.11 4.38 -25.39
N GLY A 218 10.91 4.33 -26.44
CA GLY A 218 10.49 4.58 -27.81
C GLY A 218 10.74 3.40 -28.74
N PHE A 219 9.83 3.25 -29.72
CA PHE A 219 9.88 2.25 -30.78
C PHE A 219 9.72 2.94 -32.13
N LYS A 220 10.57 2.58 -33.09
CA LYS A 220 10.52 3.05 -34.48
C LYS A 220 10.62 1.86 -35.41
N ASP A 221 9.50 1.43 -35.97
CA ASP A 221 9.36 0.23 -36.79
C ASP A 221 9.99 -1.01 -36.12
N CYS A 222 9.75 -1.16 -34.82
CA CYS A 222 10.39 -2.20 -34.02
C CYS A 222 9.59 -3.49 -34.06
N PHE A 223 10.20 -4.58 -34.54
CA PHE A 223 9.55 -5.88 -34.59
C PHE A 223 9.50 -6.55 -33.21
N VAL A 224 8.31 -7.00 -32.81
CA VAL A 224 8.05 -7.78 -31.59
C VAL A 224 7.35 -9.07 -31.96
N PRO A 225 7.91 -10.25 -31.67
CA PRO A 225 7.33 -11.53 -32.07
C PRO A 225 6.07 -11.87 -31.27
N ASP A 226 5.19 -12.70 -31.83
CA ASP A 226 3.95 -13.16 -31.19
C ASP A 226 4.18 -13.80 -29.82
N SER A 227 5.33 -14.43 -29.61
CA SER A 227 5.73 -15.05 -28.34
C SER A 227 5.87 -14.06 -27.16
N MET A 228 5.98 -12.76 -27.42
CA MET A 228 6.03 -11.71 -26.39
C MET A 228 4.66 -11.13 -26.06
N ARG A 229 3.61 -11.46 -26.81
CA ARG A 229 2.24 -11.02 -26.50
C ARG A 229 1.71 -11.78 -25.28
N LEU A 230 1.08 -11.08 -24.35
CA LEU A 230 0.38 -11.69 -23.22
C LEU A 230 -1.10 -11.84 -23.56
N ARG A 231 -1.62 -13.06 -23.44
CA ARG A 231 -3.00 -13.44 -23.82
C ARG A 231 -3.33 -13.09 -25.27
N GLU A 232 -4.61 -12.93 -25.55
CA GLU A 232 -5.12 -12.61 -26.87
C GLU A 232 -5.05 -11.12 -27.20
N GLU A 233 -5.15 -10.80 -28.48
CA GLU A 233 -5.19 -9.42 -28.94
C GLU A 233 -6.45 -8.74 -28.38
N GLY A 234 -6.30 -7.54 -27.84
CA GLY A 234 -7.37 -6.78 -27.19
C GLY A 234 -7.59 -7.06 -25.70
N ASP A 235 -6.88 -8.03 -25.11
CA ASP A 235 -6.99 -8.30 -23.66
C ASP A 235 -6.13 -7.35 -22.79
N GLY A 236 -5.37 -6.45 -23.42
CA GLY A 236 -4.37 -5.62 -22.75
C GLY A 236 -4.97 -4.67 -21.71
N LEU A 237 -6.10 -4.02 -22.01
CA LEU A 237 -6.73 -3.10 -21.06
C LEU A 237 -7.25 -3.83 -19.82
N GLU A 238 -7.90 -4.97 -19.99
CA GLU A 238 -8.41 -5.77 -18.86
C GLU A 238 -7.25 -6.20 -17.96
N LEU A 239 -6.17 -6.70 -18.56
CA LEU A 239 -5.00 -7.18 -17.82
C LEU A 239 -4.28 -6.03 -17.10
N ALA A 240 -4.16 -4.87 -17.73
CA ALA A 240 -3.61 -3.65 -17.11
C ALA A 240 -4.44 -3.22 -15.90
N LEU A 241 -5.76 -3.16 -16.03
CA LEU A 241 -6.66 -2.79 -14.93
C LEU A 241 -6.62 -3.80 -13.78
N LYS A 242 -6.51 -5.10 -14.07
CA LYS A 242 -6.28 -6.15 -13.04
C LYS A 242 -4.95 -5.96 -12.33
N GLY A 243 -3.87 -5.69 -13.08
CA GLY A 243 -2.56 -5.40 -12.51
C GLY A 243 -2.56 -4.19 -11.56
N PHE A 244 -3.26 -3.11 -11.93
CA PHE A 244 -3.39 -1.94 -11.08
C PHE A 244 -4.07 -2.22 -9.74
N GLN A 245 -5.03 -3.14 -9.67
CA GLN A 245 -5.64 -3.49 -8.38
C GLN A 245 -4.58 -3.98 -7.38
N ILE A 246 -3.57 -4.69 -7.86
CA ILE A 246 -2.53 -5.22 -7.00
C ILE A 246 -1.51 -4.14 -6.61
N THR A 247 -1.10 -3.28 -7.54
CA THR A 247 -0.09 -2.25 -7.22
C THR A 247 -0.65 -1.09 -6.41
N ARG A 248 -1.95 -0.82 -6.53
CA ARG A 248 -2.71 0.07 -5.63
C ARG A 248 -2.54 -0.28 -4.16
N MET A 249 -2.50 -1.58 -3.84
CA MET A 249 -2.21 -2.03 -2.48
C MET A 249 -0.76 -1.79 -2.05
N LEU A 250 0.20 -1.89 -2.97
CA LEU A 250 1.61 -1.63 -2.66
C LEU A 250 1.85 -0.18 -2.27
N CYS A 251 1.11 0.75 -2.86
CA CYS A 251 1.15 2.16 -2.46
C CYS A 251 0.82 2.35 -0.97
N ALA A 252 -0.06 1.52 -0.39
CA ALA A 252 -0.31 1.57 1.04
C ALA A 252 0.93 1.18 1.86
N ALA A 253 1.66 0.15 1.44
CA ALA A 253 2.91 -0.26 2.09
C ALA A 253 3.99 0.85 2.04
N PHE A 254 4.09 1.55 0.90
CA PHE A 254 4.98 2.70 0.74
C PHE A 254 4.66 3.82 1.74
N SER A 255 3.40 4.26 1.79
CA SER A 255 2.97 5.32 2.69
C SER A 255 3.08 4.91 4.16
N HIS A 256 2.85 3.64 4.48
CA HIS A 256 3.06 3.09 5.82
C HIS A 256 4.52 3.16 6.28
N GLY A 257 5.45 2.80 5.39
CA GLY A 257 6.88 2.90 5.69
C GLY A 257 7.31 4.35 5.91
N ALA A 258 6.80 5.26 5.06
CA ALA A 258 7.03 6.70 5.23
C ALA A 258 6.46 7.22 6.56
N ALA A 259 5.22 6.87 6.89
CA ALA A 259 4.56 7.35 8.10
C ALA A 259 5.29 6.92 9.38
N ASP A 260 5.81 5.69 9.43
CA ASP A 260 6.59 5.24 10.60
C ASP A 260 7.84 6.11 10.78
N THR A 261 8.66 6.26 9.73
CA THR A 261 9.88 7.07 9.81
C THR A 261 9.57 8.54 10.16
N ALA A 262 8.54 9.13 9.55
CA ALA A 262 8.11 10.49 9.87
C ALA A 262 7.73 10.65 11.36
N LEU A 263 6.90 9.73 11.88
CA LEU A 263 6.48 9.76 13.28
C LEU A 263 7.66 9.51 14.21
N ARG A 264 8.55 8.58 13.86
CA ARG A 264 9.71 8.19 14.68
C ARG A 264 10.73 9.30 14.79
N THR A 265 11.12 9.92 13.68
CA THR A 265 12.00 11.09 13.67
C THR A 265 11.40 12.26 14.46
N THR A 266 10.09 12.47 14.32
CA THR A 266 9.39 13.53 15.07
C THR A 266 9.32 13.22 16.57
N LEU A 267 9.04 11.97 16.94
CA LEU A 267 8.98 11.53 18.33
C LEU A 267 10.35 11.60 19.00
N SER A 268 11.41 11.17 18.30
CA SER A 268 12.81 11.32 18.72
C SER A 268 13.13 12.77 19.08
N PHE A 269 12.72 13.73 18.24
CA PHE A 269 12.83 15.14 18.58
C PHE A 269 11.97 15.51 19.81
N ALA A 270 10.70 15.06 19.85
CA ALA A 270 9.74 15.48 20.86
C ALA A 270 10.10 15.03 22.28
N VAL A 271 10.68 13.83 22.43
CA VAL A 271 11.08 13.30 23.75
C VAL A 271 12.39 13.91 24.26
N ASN A 272 13.27 14.37 23.37
CA ASN A 272 14.58 14.92 23.74
C ASN A 272 14.58 16.46 23.86
N ARG A 273 13.67 17.14 23.16
CA ARG A 273 13.63 18.61 23.16
C ARG A 273 12.90 19.15 24.40
N VAL A 274 13.62 19.92 25.21
CA VAL A 274 13.05 20.63 26.37
C VAL A 274 12.70 22.07 26.02
N ILE A 275 11.45 22.47 26.27
CA ILE A 275 10.94 23.85 26.24
C ILE A 275 9.99 24.07 27.41
N TYR A 276 9.93 25.28 27.97
CA TYR A 276 9.06 25.58 29.12
C TYR A 276 9.23 24.59 30.29
N ASN A 277 10.46 24.13 30.55
CA ASN A 277 10.82 23.15 31.58
C ASN A 277 10.16 21.77 31.44
N LYS A 278 9.69 21.40 30.24
CA LYS A 278 9.10 20.09 29.93
C LYS A 278 9.62 19.59 28.59
N THR A 279 9.55 18.29 28.32
CA THR A 279 9.79 17.81 26.95
C THR A 279 8.66 18.27 26.03
N VAL A 280 8.90 18.34 24.73
CA VAL A 280 7.83 18.66 23.75
C VAL A 280 6.70 17.62 23.84
N MET A 281 7.04 16.34 24.08
CA MET A 281 6.05 15.26 24.30
C MET A 281 5.16 15.49 25.54
N ASP A 282 5.66 16.16 26.57
CA ASP A 282 4.87 16.48 27.77
C ASP A 282 3.87 17.63 27.54
N LEU A 283 3.99 18.39 26.45
CA LEU A 283 3.07 19.46 26.12
C LEU A 283 1.77 18.88 25.50
N PRO A 284 0.58 19.31 25.93
CA PRO A 284 -0.68 18.70 25.50
C PRO A 284 -0.88 18.67 23.97
N GLN A 285 -0.60 19.79 23.29
CA GLN A 285 -0.87 19.90 21.86
C GLN A 285 0.08 19.05 21.00
N PRO A 286 1.42 19.11 21.15
CA PRO A 286 2.33 18.19 20.47
C PRO A 286 2.05 16.73 20.77
N ARG A 287 1.74 16.38 22.03
CA ARG A 287 1.34 15.01 22.40
C ARG A 287 0.12 14.56 21.62
N ARG A 288 -0.91 15.41 21.56
CA ARG A 288 -2.13 15.11 20.80
C ARG A 288 -1.82 14.89 19.32
N THR A 289 -0.98 15.72 18.71
CA THR A 289 -0.55 15.55 17.31
C THR A 289 0.13 14.19 17.08
N LEU A 290 1.03 13.78 17.98
CA LEU A 290 1.74 12.49 17.87
C LEU A 290 0.82 11.29 18.11
N VAL A 291 -0.10 11.38 19.08
CA VAL A 291 -1.12 10.36 19.32
C VAL A 291 -2.06 10.21 18.13
N ASP A 292 -2.54 11.32 17.59
CA ASP A 292 -3.41 11.33 16.40
C ASP A 292 -2.69 10.71 15.19
N ALA A 293 -1.41 10.99 15.03
CA ALA A 293 -0.57 10.42 13.98
C ALA A 293 -0.36 8.90 14.16
N PHE A 294 -0.19 8.43 15.40
CA PHE A 294 -0.13 6.99 15.67
C PHE A 294 -1.47 6.30 15.42
N LEU A 295 -2.60 6.91 15.82
CA LEU A 295 -3.93 6.39 15.50
C LEU A 295 -4.15 6.29 13.99
N ASP A 296 -3.67 7.25 13.19
CA ASP A 296 -3.76 7.18 11.73
C ASP A 296 -3.02 5.96 11.17
N ILE A 297 -1.86 5.58 11.72
CA ILE A 297 -1.17 4.34 11.35
C ILE A 297 -2.00 3.11 11.73
N LEU A 298 -2.56 3.06 12.95
CA LEU A 298 -3.36 1.90 13.40
C LEU A 298 -4.65 1.74 12.57
N ILE A 299 -5.31 2.83 12.19
CA ILE A 299 -6.46 2.81 11.28
C ILE A 299 -6.04 2.28 9.92
N CYS A 300 -4.93 2.80 9.37
CA CYS A 300 -4.46 2.38 8.06
C CYS A 300 -3.98 0.92 8.05
N ASP A 301 -3.51 0.38 9.16
CA ASP A 301 -3.21 -1.05 9.33
C ASP A 301 -4.48 -1.90 9.26
N CYS A 302 -5.55 -1.46 9.93
CA CYS A 302 -6.86 -2.11 9.89
C CYS A 302 -7.47 -2.13 8.49
N GLU A 303 -7.07 -1.23 7.59
CA GLU A 303 -7.44 -1.26 6.17
C GLU A 303 -6.49 -2.13 5.34
N THR A 304 -5.19 -1.92 5.51
CA THR A 304 -4.16 -2.49 4.62
C THR A 304 -3.98 -4.00 4.84
N ILE A 305 -3.91 -4.45 6.10
CA ILE A 305 -3.64 -5.86 6.41
C ILE A 305 -4.81 -6.75 6.00
N PRO A 306 -6.08 -6.46 6.37
CA PRO A 306 -7.22 -7.23 5.89
C PRO A 306 -7.37 -7.18 4.38
N ALA A 307 -7.10 -6.05 3.72
CA ALA A 307 -7.12 -6.01 2.26
C ALA A 307 -6.05 -6.88 1.61
N ALA A 308 -4.84 -6.93 2.18
CA ALA A 308 -3.79 -7.81 1.70
C ALA A 308 -4.17 -9.30 1.84
N ARG A 309 -4.95 -9.65 2.87
CA ARG A 309 -5.54 -10.98 3.05
C ARG A 309 -6.72 -11.21 2.11
N GLY A 310 -7.56 -10.19 1.91
CA GLY A 310 -8.70 -10.18 1.00
C GLY A 310 -8.31 -10.45 -0.46
N PHE A 311 -7.10 -10.05 -0.88
CA PHE A 311 -6.53 -10.41 -2.18
C PHE A 311 -6.56 -11.93 -2.46
N HIS A 312 -6.37 -12.74 -1.42
CA HIS A 312 -6.38 -14.21 -1.51
C HIS A 312 -7.78 -14.81 -1.25
N ILE A 313 -8.56 -14.21 -0.37
CA ILE A 313 -9.84 -14.78 0.11
C ILE A 313 -11.04 -14.38 -0.77
N ILE A 314 -11.05 -13.15 -1.27
CA ILE A 314 -12.14 -12.54 -2.05
C ILE A 314 -11.59 -11.77 -3.27
N PRO A 315 -10.75 -12.39 -4.13
CA PRO A 315 -10.20 -11.73 -5.32
C PRO A 315 -11.28 -11.14 -6.23
N GLU A 316 -12.49 -11.69 -6.23
CA GLU A 316 -13.63 -11.20 -7.01
C GLU A 316 -14.19 -9.86 -6.50
N GLN A 317 -13.88 -9.45 -5.28
CA GLN A 317 -14.31 -8.17 -4.66
C GLN A 317 -13.20 -7.11 -4.68
N PHE A 318 -11.99 -7.52 -5.05
CA PHE A 318 -10.78 -6.77 -4.76
C PHE A 318 -10.68 -5.43 -5.49
N SER A 319 -11.41 -5.25 -6.60
CA SER A 319 -11.51 -3.97 -7.31
C SER A 319 -12.02 -2.83 -6.43
N VAL A 320 -12.91 -3.13 -5.47
CA VAL A 320 -13.43 -2.17 -4.48
C VAL A 320 -12.37 -1.90 -3.42
N TRP A 321 -11.86 -2.97 -2.79
CA TRP A 321 -10.91 -2.88 -1.68
C TRP A 321 -9.60 -2.19 -2.08
N ALA A 322 -9.03 -2.53 -3.24
CA ALA A 322 -7.83 -1.89 -3.75
C ALA A 322 -8.03 -0.38 -4.00
N SER A 323 -9.22 0.01 -4.49
CA SER A 323 -9.53 1.43 -4.73
C SER A 323 -9.73 2.20 -3.43
N VAL A 324 -10.38 1.58 -2.43
CA VAL A 324 -10.53 2.15 -1.09
C VAL A 324 -9.17 2.32 -0.42
N VAL A 325 -8.35 1.27 -0.37
CA VAL A 325 -7.03 1.31 0.26
C VAL A 325 -6.13 2.35 -0.41
N LYS A 326 -6.04 2.34 -1.75
CA LYS A 326 -5.21 3.30 -2.47
C LYS A 326 -5.61 4.74 -2.20
N TYR A 327 -6.90 5.04 -2.12
CA TYR A 327 -7.34 6.40 -1.77
C TYR A 327 -7.10 6.69 -0.30
N PHE A 328 -7.71 5.89 0.59
CA PHE A 328 -7.82 6.20 2.00
C PHE A 328 -6.46 6.18 2.69
N VAL A 329 -5.68 5.12 2.51
CA VAL A 329 -4.43 4.92 3.25
C VAL A 329 -3.38 5.93 2.79
N THR A 330 -3.18 6.11 1.48
CA THR A 330 -2.12 7.02 1.02
C THR A 330 -2.44 8.47 1.36
N VAL A 331 -3.71 8.90 1.21
CA VAL A 331 -4.11 10.28 1.55
C VAL A 331 -4.04 10.49 3.07
N ARG A 332 -4.55 9.55 3.88
CA ARG A 332 -4.53 9.68 5.34
C ARG A 332 -3.10 9.77 5.89
N LEU A 333 -2.19 8.94 5.38
CA LEU A 333 -0.80 8.94 5.83
C LEU A 333 -0.02 10.14 5.30
N GLU A 334 -0.35 10.65 4.10
CA GLU A 334 0.18 11.94 3.63
C GLU A 334 -0.27 13.11 4.51
N GLU A 335 -1.55 13.19 4.88
CA GLU A 335 -2.07 14.19 5.84
C GLU A 335 -1.40 14.07 7.21
N MET A 336 -1.16 12.84 7.68
CA MET A 336 -0.48 12.55 8.94
C MET A 336 0.97 13.06 8.91
N VAL A 337 1.73 12.74 7.87
CA VAL A 337 3.12 13.21 7.69
C VAL A 337 3.18 14.74 7.69
N ASN A 338 2.23 15.40 7.02
CA ASN A 338 2.10 16.86 7.03
C ASN A 338 1.72 17.40 8.42
N SER A 339 0.97 16.66 9.22
CA SER A 339 0.55 17.12 10.54
C SER A 339 1.70 17.07 11.55
N VAL A 340 2.57 16.06 11.47
CA VAL A 340 3.66 15.87 12.45
C VAL A 340 4.82 16.85 12.26
N TYR A 341 5.03 17.42 11.05
CA TYR A 341 6.12 18.40 10.85
C TYR A 341 5.98 19.65 11.74
N VAL A 342 4.76 19.99 12.16
CA VAL A 342 4.49 21.16 13.03
C VAL A 342 5.21 20.99 14.37
N VAL A 343 5.35 19.75 14.85
CA VAL A 343 6.06 19.43 16.09
C VAL A 343 7.56 19.68 15.94
N LEU A 344 8.15 19.46 14.76
CA LEU A 344 9.56 19.74 14.48
C LEU A 344 9.87 21.25 14.45
N GLY A 345 8.87 22.10 14.20
CA GLY A 345 9.07 23.53 13.98
C GLY A 345 10.04 23.78 12.82
N SER A 346 10.94 24.76 12.93
CA SER A 346 11.86 25.11 11.82
C SER A 346 12.73 23.96 11.32
N ARG A 347 12.92 22.90 12.11
CA ARG A 347 13.73 21.74 11.76
C ARG A 347 13.14 20.92 10.61
N PHE A 348 11.83 21.02 10.37
CA PHE A 348 11.23 20.29 9.26
C PHE A 348 11.77 20.71 7.88
N TYR A 349 12.41 21.89 7.74
CA TYR A 349 13.01 22.34 6.47
C TYR A 349 14.54 22.48 6.53
N MET A 350 15.17 22.17 7.66
CA MET A 350 16.64 22.17 7.81
C MET A 350 17.21 20.84 7.32
N ARG A 351 18.26 20.88 6.49
CA ARG A 351 18.83 19.68 5.85
C ARG A 351 20.15 19.21 6.45
N GLU A 352 20.85 20.07 7.18
CA GLU A 352 22.18 19.79 7.73
C GLU A 352 22.12 19.26 9.19
N GLU A 353 20.93 19.16 9.78
CA GLU A 353 20.68 18.72 11.16
C GLU A 353 19.50 17.74 11.22
N HIS A 354 19.38 16.94 12.30
CA HIS A 354 18.30 15.95 12.54
C HIS A 354 18.26 14.76 11.57
N GLU A 355 18.89 13.65 11.97
CA GLU A 355 18.81 12.36 11.26
C GLU A 355 19.08 12.50 9.74
N PHE A 356 20.08 13.32 9.39
CA PHE A 356 20.55 13.56 8.01
C PHE A 356 19.52 14.20 7.07
N GLY A 357 18.43 14.79 7.58
CA GLY A 357 17.39 15.38 6.73
C GLY A 357 16.47 14.34 6.07
N ILE A 358 16.38 13.14 6.66
CA ILE A 358 15.52 12.05 6.16
C ILE A 358 14.05 12.46 6.11
N PHE A 359 13.59 13.27 7.08
CA PHE A 359 12.22 13.74 7.14
C PHE A 359 11.83 14.53 5.89
N GLN A 360 12.72 15.41 5.40
CA GLN A 360 12.48 16.25 4.24
C GLN A 360 12.40 15.42 2.96
N LYS A 361 13.31 14.45 2.80
CA LYS A 361 13.27 13.52 1.67
C LYS A 361 11.95 12.77 1.65
N LEU A 362 11.61 12.15 2.78
CA LEU A 362 10.40 11.36 2.93
C LEU A 362 9.13 12.17 2.73
N LEU A 363 9.09 13.41 3.22
CA LEU A 363 7.97 14.33 2.99
C LEU A 363 7.74 14.55 1.48
N ARG A 364 8.81 14.81 0.72
CA ARG A 364 8.73 14.98 -0.75
C ARG A 364 8.32 13.68 -1.44
N ASP A 365 8.93 12.57 -1.07
CA ASP A 365 8.70 11.29 -1.72
C ASP A 365 7.31 10.73 -1.47
N ASN A 366 6.80 10.84 -0.23
CA ASN A 366 5.48 10.34 0.11
C ASN A 366 4.36 11.09 -0.64
N SER A 367 4.55 12.38 -0.95
CA SER A 367 3.58 13.17 -1.72
C SER A 367 3.34 12.65 -3.14
N ILE A 368 4.23 11.79 -3.65
CA ILE A 368 4.12 11.21 -4.99
C ILE A 368 3.26 9.93 -4.96
N ILE A 369 3.20 9.24 -3.83
CA ILE A 369 2.54 7.93 -3.69
C ILE A 369 1.04 8.03 -3.95
N SER A 370 0.38 9.13 -3.56
CA SER A 370 -1.05 9.36 -3.81
C SER A 370 -1.38 9.61 -5.29
N MET A 371 -0.37 9.91 -6.12
CA MET A 371 -0.53 10.30 -7.52
C MET A 371 -0.30 9.17 -8.54
N PHE A 372 0.73 8.32 -8.40
CA PHE A 372 1.01 7.26 -9.38
C PHE A 372 0.20 5.97 -9.11
N ASP A 373 0.19 5.06 -10.10
CA ASP A 373 -0.65 3.84 -10.14
C ASP A 373 -2.15 4.12 -10.00
N GLY A 374 -2.56 5.22 -10.62
CA GLY A 374 -3.90 5.81 -10.51
C GLY A 374 -3.94 6.81 -9.35
N SER A 375 -4.22 8.07 -9.68
CA SER A 375 -4.37 9.11 -8.68
C SER A 375 -5.52 8.82 -7.71
N SER A 376 -5.56 9.52 -6.59
CA SER A 376 -6.69 9.51 -5.66
C SER A 376 -8.04 9.68 -6.39
N ILE A 377 -8.10 10.57 -7.40
CA ILE A 377 -9.32 10.81 -8.19
C ILE A 377 -9.68 9.61 -9.07
N VAL A 378 -8.69 8.95 -9.70
CA VAL A 378 -8.93 7.75 -10.52
C VAL A 378 -9.50 6.61 -9.66
N ASN A 379 -9.00 6.43 -8.44
CA ASN A 379 -9.49 5.40 -7.53
C ASN A 379 -10.90 5.71 -7.00
N LEU A 380 -11.17 6.97 -6.64
CA LEU A 380 -12.52 7.40 -6.30
C LEU A 380 -13.47 7.21 -7.48
N HIS A 381 -13.06 7.51 -8.71
CA HIS A 381 -13.87 7.28 -9.91
C HIS A 381 -14.16 5.78 -10.12
N ALA A 382 -13.16 4.91 -9.99
CA ALA A 382 -13.33 3.47 -10.06
C ALA A 382 -14.31 2.94 -9.00
N LEU A 383 -14.31 3.54 -7.81
CA LEU A 383 -15.26 3.23 -6.74
C LEU A 383 -16.67 3.76 -7.06
N ILE A 384 -16.80 5.00 -7.57
CA ILE A 384 -18.07 5.62 -7.98
C ILE A 384 -18.82 4.67 -8.93
N LEU A 385 -18.13 4.12 -9.93
CA LEU A 385 -18.71 3.17 -10.90
C LEU A 385 -19.34 1.91 -10.27
N GLN A 386 -18.99 1.59 -9.02
CA GLN A 386 -19.43 0.39 -8.30
C GLN A 386 -20.43 0.68 -7.17
N LEU A 387 -20.63 1.95 -6.78
CA LEU A 387 -21.45 2.33 -5.62
C LEU A 387 -22.90 1.84 -5.71
N ARG A 388 -23.58 2.06 -6.85
CA ARG A 388 -24.97 1.63 -7.05
C ARG A 388 -25.15 0.11 -6.88
N PRO A 389 -24.35 -0.75 -7.54
CA PRO A 389 -24.36 -2.19 -7.28
C PRO A 389 -24.13 -2.55 -5.81
N LEU A 390 -23.16 -1.90 -5.14
CA LEU A 390 -22.83 -2.16 -3.74
C LEU A 390 -24.03 -1.90 -2.81
N THR A 391 -24.68 -0.75 -2.95
CA THR A 391 -25.91 -0.39 -2.21
C THR A 391 -27.03 -1.38 -2.46
N LYS A 392 -27.30 -1.73 -3.74
CA LYS A 392 -28.37 -2.67 -4.09
C LYS A 392 -28.14 -4.06 -3.53
N TYR A 393 -26.89 -4.51 -3.45
CA TYR A 393 -26.55 -5.81 -2.91
C TYR A 393 -26.72 -5.84 -1.38
N ARG A 394 -26.20 -4.82 -0.67
CA ARG A 394 -26.39 -4.65 0.79
C ARG A 394 -27.86 -4.66 1.21
N ALA A 395 -28.75 -4.06 0.42
CA ALA A 395 -30.18 -4.04 0.68
C ALA A 395 -30.88 -5.41 0.52
N LYS A 396 -30.26 -6.38 -0.15
CA LYS A 396 -30.83 -7.72 -0.44
C LYS A 396 -30.28 -8.83 0.47
N ARG A 397 -29.63 -8.48 1.58
CA ARG A 397 -29.04 -9.44 2.51
C ARG A 397 -30.08 -10.38 3.12
N ASN A 398 -29.71 -11.66 3.30
CA ASN A 398 -30.54 -12.69 3.93
C ASN A 398 -29.68 -13.61 4.81
N SER A 399 -30.31 -14.39 5.70
CA SER A 399 -29.61 -15.18 6.73
C SER A 399 -28.56 -16.16 6.17
N ARG A 400 -28.81 -16.77 4.99
CA ARG A 400 -27.84 -17.70 4.38
C ARG A 400 -26.59 -16.96 3.90
N THR A 401 -26.77 -15.82 3.24
CA THR A 401 -25.66 -14.98 2.78
C THR A 401 -24.83 -14.47 3.96
N MET A 402 -25.47 -14.12 5.09
CA MET A 402 -24.79 -13.64 6.29
C MET A 402 -23.89 -14.71 6.95
N SER A 403 -24.27 -15.98 6.94
CA SER A 403 -23.44 -17.07 7.48
C SER A 403 -22.15 -17.30 6.65
N ALA A 404 -22.28 -17.31 5.32
CA ALA A 404 -21.12 -17.40 4.43
C ALA A 404 -20.20 -16.18 4.56
N LEU A 405 -20.79 -14.98 4.66
CA LEU A 405 -20.08 -13.73 4.91
C LEU A 405 -19.27 -13.78 6.21
N LYS A 406 -19.86 -14.26 7.32
CA LYS A 406 -19.15 -14.42 8.60
C LYS A 406 -17.90 -15.29 8.47
N THR A 407 -17.99 -16.37 7.71
CA THR A 407 -16.84 -17.27 7.47
C THR A 407 -15.73 -16.56 6.70
N ARG A 408 -16.07 -15.77 5.67
CA ARG A 408 -15.10 -14.98 4.90
C ARG A 408 -14.48 -13.86 5.73
N LEU A 409 -15.29 -13.14 6.51
CA LEU A 409 -14.81 -12.11 7.45
C LEU A 409 -13.79 -12.70 8.43
N GLU A 410 -14.08 -13.85 9.03
CA GLU A 410 -13.14 -14.50 9.93
C GLU A 410 -11.84 -14.89 9.23
N ALA A 411 -11.89 -15.37 7.98
CA ALA A 411 -10.69 -15.70 7.20
C ALA A 411 -9.86 -14.45 6.82
N ILE A 412 -10.54 -13.33 6.51
CA ILE A 412 -9.92 -12.06 6.15
C ILE A 412 -9.31 -11.38 7.38
N PHE A 413 -10.06 -11.25 8.47
CA PHE A 413 -9.68 -10.41 9.60
C PHE A 413 -8.93 -11.16 10.71
N SER A 414 -9.00 -12.50 10.82
CA SER A 414 -8.24 -13.23 11.84
C SER A 414 -6.80 -13.49 11.39
N LEU A 415 -5.82 -12.85 12.04
CA LEU A 415 -4.40 -12.92 11.66
C LEU A 415 -3.74 -14.27 11.95
N GLU A 416 -4.33 -15.10 12.83
CA GLU A 416 -3.87 -16.47 13.08
C GLU A 416 -4.23 -17.45 11.94
N LYS A 417 -5.20 -17.09 11.08
CA LYS A 417 -5.59 -17.94 9.95
C LYS A 417 -4.62 -17.76 8.78
N SER A 418 -4.29 -18.87 8.10
CA SER A 418 -3.58 -18.81 6.82
C SER A 418 -4.50 -18.33 5.71
N VAL A 419 -3.91 -17.68 4.70
CA VAL A 419 -4.59 -17.37 3.43
C VAL A 419 -4.33 -18.49 2.41
N PRO A 420 -5.27 -18.78 1.49
CA PRO A 420 -5.02 -19.68 0.37
C PRO A 420 -4.04 -19.04 -0.64
N PRO A 421 -3.45 -19.82 -1.56
CA PRO A 421 -2.74 -19.24 -2.70
C PRO A 421 -3.64 -18.33 -3.53
N PHE A 422 -3.06 -17.29 -4.13
CA PHE A 422 -3.77 -16.40 -5.03
C PHE A 422 -4.21 -17.13 -6.30
N GLU A 423 -5.48 -16.96 -6.68
CA GLU A 423 -6.08 -17.54 -7.89
C GLU A 423 -6.37 -16.44 -8.93
N PRO A 424 -5.47 -16.21 -9.91
CA PRO A 424 -5.60 -15.15 -10.91
C PRO A 424 -6.91 -15.06 -11.66
N ASN A 425 -7.54 -16.22 -11.92
CA ASN A 425 -8.78 -16.30 -12.70
C ASN A 425 -9.99 -15.73 -11.96
N ASN A 426 -9.91 -15.59 -10.63
CA ASN A 426 -10.99 -15.05 -9.81
C ASN A 426 -10.86 -13.53 -9.61
N LEU A 427 -9.74 -12.91 -10.02
CA LEU A 427 -9.58 -11.45 -9.95
C LEU A 427 -10.43 -10.79 -11.02
N GLU A 428 -11.39 -9.96 -10.60
CA GLU A 428 -12.40 -9.34 -11.45
C GLU A 428 -12.24 -7.82 -11.51
N LEU A 429 -12.71 -7.19 -12.60
CA LEU A 429 -12.66 -5.72 -12.74
C LEU A 429 -13.73 -5.01 -11.91
N PHE A 430 -14.79 -5.72 -11.54
CA PHE A 430 -15.92 -5.18 -10.79
C PHE A 430 -16.33 -6.16 -9.69
N GLY A 431 -16.53 -5.65 -8.48
CA GLY A 431 -16.85 -6.46 -7.29
C GLY A 431 -18.23 -7.12 -7.30
N ARG A 432 -18.99 -7.03 -8.40
CA ARG A 432 -20.38 -7.52 -8.54
C ARG A 432 -21.33 -7.07 -7.41
N GLY A 433 -21.08 -5.90 -6.84
CA GLY A 433 -21.82 -5.34 -5.71
C GLY A 433 -21.43 -5.92 -4.34
N MET A 434 -20.37 -6.72 -4.26
CA MET A 434 -19.87 -7.28 -3.03
C MET A 434 -18.80 -6.39 -2.40
N ASP A 435 -18.90 -6.24 -1.08
CA ASP A 435 -17.89 -5.66 -0.21
C ASP A 435 -18.15 -6.21 1.20
N ASP A 436 -17.42 -7.27 1.54
CA ASP A 436 -17.61 -8.00 2.79
C ASP A 436 -17.40 -7.12 4.02
N SER A 437 -16.50 -6.13 4.00
CA SER A 437 -16.19 -5.29 5.17
C SER A 437 -17.44 -4.54 5.63
N LEU A 438 -18.10 -3.80 4.74
CA LEU A 438 -19.30 -3.04 5.07
C LEU A 438 -20.56 -3.90 5.13
N GLN A 439 -20.66 -4.96 4.33
CA GLN A 439 -21.77 -5.93 4.46
C GLN A 439 -21.75 -6.64 5.82
N GLY A 440 -20.56 -6.82 6.39
CA GLY A 440 -20.32 -7.45 7.67
C GLY A 440 -20.57 -6.57 8.88
N LEU A 441 -20.91 -5.29 8.72
CA LEU A 441 -20.97 -4.35 9.84
C LEU A 441 -21.98 -4.79 10.92
N GLU A 442 -23.15 -5.30 10.54
CA GLU A 442 -24.12 -5.85 11.51
C GLU A 442 -23.57 -7.06 12.27
N ILE A 443 -22.76 -7.92 11.61
CA ILE A 443 -22.11 -9.04 12.28
C ILE A 443 -21.13 -8.53 13.34
N ALA A 444 -20.38 -7.46 13.04
CA ALA A 444 -19.48 -6.84 14.01
C ALA A 444 -20.24 -6.24 15.20
N LEU A 445 -21.39 -5.61 14.95
CA LEU A 445 -22.24 -5.07 16.02
C LEU A 445 -22.84 -6.17 16.89
N ASP A 446 -23.34 -7.26 16.30
CA ASP A 446 -23.83 -8.43 17.05
C ASP A 446 -22.71 -9.04 17.92
N MET A 447 -21.48 -9.08 17.39
CA MET A 447 -20.31 -9.55 18.15
C MET A 447 -19.96 -8.61 19.29
N LEU A 448 -20.03 -7.28 19.10
CA LEU A 448 -19.85 -6.30 20.17
C LEU A 448 -20.92 -6.45 21.25
N GLU A 449 -22.19 -6.62 20.87
CA GLU A 449 -23.27 -6.83 21.83
C GLU A 449 -23.05 -8.09 22.68
N GLY A 450 -22.57 -9.17 22.06
CA GLY A 450 -22.23 -10.41 22.76
C GLY A 450 -21.10 -10.27 23.79
N LEU A 451 -20.31 -9.19 23.76
CA LEU A 451 -19.27 -8.93 24.76
C LEU A 451 -19.82 -8.37 26.09
N LYS A 452 -21.07 -7.88 26.13
CA LYS A 452 -21.68 -7.32 27.35
C LYS A 452 -21.69 -8.33 28.51
N ASP A 453 -21.88 -9.60 28.18
CA ASP A 453 -21.96 -10.69 29.17
C ASP A 453 -20.59 -11.25 29.56
N SER A 454 -19.52 -10.91 28.82
CA SER A 454 -18.21 -11.55 28.97
C SER A 454 -17.36 -10.99 30.12
N GLN A 455 -17.61 -9.74 30.56
CA GLN A 455 -16.74 -8.98 31.47
C GLN A 455 -15.27 -8.85 31.01
N GLU A 456 -14.95 -9.18 29.75
CA GLU A 456 -13.58 -9.15 29.23
C GLU A 456 -13.14 -7.76 28.76
N VAL A 457 -14.08 -6.83 28.62
CA VAL A 457 -13.87 -5.47 28.12
C VAL A 457 -14.46 -4.49 29.12
N ASP A 458 -13.76 -3.38 29.35
CA ASP A 458 -14.25 -2.30 30.21
C ASP A 458 -15.65 -1.85 29.74
N PRO A 459 -16.66 -1.79 30.63
CA PRO A 459 -18.03 -1.43 30.26
C PRO A 459 -18.16 -0.06 29.56
N GLU A 460 -17.37 0.94 29.97
CA GLU A 460 -17.39 2.28 29.38
C GLU A 460 -16.82 2.25 27.95
N VAL A 461 -15.72 1.50 27.75
CA VAL A 461 -15.17 1.29 26.40
C VAL A 461 -16.19 0.58 25.52
N LEU A 462 -16.82 -0.48 26.00
CA LEU A 462 -17.80 -1.25 25.22
C LEU A 462 -19.02 -0.41 24.86
N GLU A 463 -19.54 0.41 25.79
CA GLU A 463 -20.65 1.33 25.52
C GLU A 463 -20.28 2.36 24.43
N ASN A 464 -19.08 2.93 24.51
CA ASN A 464 -18.58 3.84 23.48
C ASN A 464 -18.42 3.15 22.11
N LEU A 465 -17.91 1.92 22.07
CA LEU A 465 -17.76 1.16 20.83
C LEU A 465 -19.11 0.81 20.21
N LEU A 466 -20.11 0.42 21.01
CA LEU A 466 -21.47 0.17 20.53
C LEU A 466 -22.11 1.46 19.99
N MET A 467 -21.97 2.57 20.69
CA MET A 467 -22.48 3.87 20.25
C MET A 467 -21.84 4.29 18.92
N LEU A 468 -20.51 4.28 18.83
CA LEU A 468 -19.78 4.65 17.62
C LEU A 468 -20.05 3.68 16.47
N GLY A 469 -20.09 2.38 16.74
CA GLY A 469 -20.42 1.36 15.73
C GLY A 469 -21.82 1.54 15.15
N ASN A 470 -22.82 1.84 15.99
CA ASN A 470 -24.16 2.18 15.53
C ASN A 470 -24.18 3.47 14.69
N LEU A 471 -23.40 4.49 15.06
CA LEU A 471 -23.24 5.69 14.23
C LEU A 471 -22.62 5.38 12.86
N VAL A 472 -21.66 4.45 12.77
CA VAL A 472 -21.12 3.99 11.48
C VAL A 472 -22.23 3.36 10.64
N LEU A 473 -23.09 2.51 11.24
CA LEU A 473 -24.22 1.89 10.55
C LEU A 473 -25.26 2.94 10.10
N GLU A 474 -25.57 3.92 10.93
CA GLU A 474 -26.43 5.05 10.56
C GLU A 474 -25.87 5.82 9.36
N GLU A 475 -24.59 6.16 9.38
CA GLU A 475 -23.94 6.89 8.30
C GLU A 475 -23.86 6.07 7.01
N LEU A 476 -23.70 4.74 7.11
CA LEU A 476 -23.76 3.82 5.98
C LEU A 476 -25.17 3.74 5.38
N ASN A 477 -26.21 3.65 6.21
CA ASN A 477 -27.59 3.65 5.73
C ASN A 477 -27.95 4.97 5.05
N ALA A 478 -27.56 6.10 5.62
CA ALA A 478 -27.74 7.42 5.01
C ALA A 478 -26.97 7.56 3.68
N HIS A 479 -25.76 6.99 3.61
CA HIS A 479 -24.97 6.94 2.38
C HIS A 479 -25.64 6.11 1.29
N ASP A 480 -26.18 4.94 1.63
CA ASP A 480 -26.92 4.08 0.71
C ASP A 480 -28.22 4.74 0.21
N GLU A 481 -28.92 5.49 1.06
CA GLU A 481 -30.08 6.29 0.67
C GLU A 481 -29.68 7.40 -0.33
N GLN A 482 -28.60 8.13 -0.04
CA GLN A 482 -28.08 9.19 -0.91
C GLN A 482 -27.70 8.65 -2.30
N ILE A 483 -27.04 7.49 -2.38
CA ILE A 483 -26.73 6.83 -3.65
C ILE A 483 -28.00 6.43 -4.39
N SER A 484 -28.98 5.88 -3.68
CA SER A 484 -30.25 5.44 -4.27
C SER A 484 -31.06 6.60 -4.87
N GLN A 485 -30.97 7.78 -4.26
CA GLN A 485 -31.62 9.02 -4.73
C GLN A 485 -30.79 9.80 -5.76
N SER A 486 -29.50 9.50 -5.89
CA SER A 486 -28.60 10.21 -6.80
C SER A 486 -28.95 9.99 -8.28
N LYS A 487 -28.83 11.06 -9.08
CA LYS A 487 -28.84 11.01 -10.54
C LYS A 487 -27.47 10.55 -11.05
N PHE A 488 -27.11 9.32 -10.76
CA PHE A 488 -25.86 8.75 -11.25
C PHE A 488 -25.95 8.42 -12.74
N GLU A 489 -24.94 8.86 -13.47
CA GLU A 489 -24.70 8.62 -14.89
C GLU A 489 -23.41 7.79 -15.05
N TYR A 490 -23.37 6.87 -16.00
CA TYR A 490 -22.15 6.12 -16.29
C TYR A 490 -21.24 6.95 -17.20
N GLY A 491 -19.93 7.04 -16.89
CA GLY A 491 -18.96 7.73 -17.73
C GLY A 491 -17.94 8.55 -16.93
N HIS A 492 -17.21 9.43 -17.62
CA HIS A 492 -16.20 10.31 -17.00
C HIS A 492 -16.75 11.66 -16.53
N ASP A 493 -17.92 12.07 -17.03
CA ASP A 493 -18.63 13.29 -16.60
C ASP A 493 -19.36 13.06 -15.28
N GLN A 494 -18.58 12.84 -14.21
CA GLN A 494 -19.10 12.65 -12.85
C GLN A 494 -19.17 13.99 -12.12
N SER A 495 -20.27 14.20 -11.38
CA SER A 495 -20.40 15.41 -10.56
C SER A 495 -19.41 15.39 -9.39
N PRO A 496 -18.85 16.54 -8.97
CA PRO A 496 -17.95 16.62 -7.81
C PRO A 496 -18.55 16.01 -6.53
N GLU A 497 -19.87 16.08 -6.37
CA GLU A 497 -20.59 15.52 -5.22
C GLU A 497 -20.46 13.99 -5.13
N LEU A 498 -20.35 13.28 -6.26
CA LEU A 498 -20.13 11.82 -6.27
C LEU A 498 -18.75 11.45 -5.72
N PHE A 499 -17.75 12.32 -5.87
CA PHE A 499 -16.44 12.11 -5.26
C PHE A 499 -16.53 12.23 -3.73
N GLU A 500 -17.26 13.21 -3.19
CA GLU A 500 -17.49 13.30 -1.75
C GLU A 500 -18.24 12.07 -1.19
N ILE A 501 -19.21 11.55 -1.94
CA ILE A 501 -19.89 10.29 -1.62
C ILE A 501 -18.87 9.13 -1.59
N ALA A 502 -17.97 9.02 -2.57
CA ALA A 502 -16.95 7.98 -2.58
C ALA A 502 -15.92 8.12 -1.44
N LYS A 503 -15.54 9.35 -1.06
CA LYS A 503 -14.67 9.61 0.11
C LYS A 503 -15.34 9.18 1.41
N LYS A 504 -16.63 9.46 1.57
CA LYS A 504 -17.43 8.99 2.70
C LYS A 504 -17.46 7.45 2.76
N TYR A 505 -17.63 6.78 1.61
CA TYR A 505 -17.57 5.32 1.54
C TYR A 505 -16.24 4.76 2.06
N CYS A 506 -15.11 5.35 1.63
CA CYS A 506 -13.79 4.93 2.08
C CYS A 506 -13.61 5.09 3.59
N THR A 507 -14.14 6.19 4.17
CA THR A 507 -14.09 6.44 5.62
C THR A 507 -14.93 5.42 6.40
N LEU A 508 -16.12 5.08 5.88
CA LEU A 508 -16.98 4.06 6.49
C LEU A 508 -16.35 2.67 6.40
N HIS A 509 -15.70 2.35 5.28
CA HIS A 509 -14.97 1.10 5.11
C HIS A 509 -13.86 0.97 6.16
N ALA A 510 -13.04 2.03 6.34
CA ALA A 510 -12.03 2.13 7.39
C ALA A 510 -12.58 1.91 8.80
N ALA A 511 -13.74 2.49 9.11
CA ALA A 511 -14.38 2.31 10.41
C ALA A 511 -14.84 0.86 10.62
N SER A 512 -15.44 0.24 9.60
CA SER A 512 -15.84 -1.17 9.65
C SER A 512 -14.65 -2.11 9.78
N ALA A 513 -13.58 -1.87 9.03
CA ALA A 513 -12.39 -2.69 9.08
C ALA A 513 -11.68 -2.58 10.44
N CYS A 514 -11.68 -1.41 11.09
CA CYS A 514 -11.20 -1.26 12.47
C CYS A 514 -12.00 -2.12 13.45
N LEU A 515 -13.34 -2.13 13.34
CA LEU A 515 -14.22 -2.96 14.18
C LEU A 515 -13.92 -4.45 13.99
N HIS A 516 -13.91 -4.94 12.76
CA HIS A 516 -13.61 -6.33 12.45
C HIS A 516 -12.21 -6.73 12.92
N THR A 517 -11.20 -5.91 12.61
CA THR A 517 -9.81 -6.19 13.01
C THR A 517 -9.69 -6.33 14.53
N TRP A 518 -10.35 -5.47 15.30
CA TRP A 518 -10.34 -5.59 16.75
C TRP A 518 -11.08 -6.85 17.24
N LEU A 519 -12.30 -7.09 16.75
CA LEU A 519 -13.12 -8.22 17.16
C LEU A 519 -12.46 -9.57 16.91
N TYR A 520 -11.79 -9.74 15.76
CA TYR A 520 -11.14 -11.00 15.38
C TYR A 520 -9.73 -11.19 15.96
N ASN A 521 -9.11 -10.14 16.54
CA ASN A 521 -7.72 -10.21 17.02
C ASN A 521 -7.47 -9.69 18.45
N ARG A 522 -8.50 -9.23 19.18
CA ARG A 522 -8.36 -8.67 20.54
C ARG A 522 -7.65 -9.62 21.52
N SER A 523 -7.79 -10.92 21.34
CA SER A 523 -7.19 -11.93 22.22
C SER A 523 -5.74 -12.28 21.87
N ILE A 524 -5.20 -11.79 20.76
CA ILE A 524 -3.87 -12.20 20.26
C ILE A 524 -2.87 -11.05 20.10
N LEU A 525 -3.31 -9.80 19.90
CA LEU A 525 -2.46 -8.62 19.66
C LEU A 525 -2.03 -7.87 20.94
N GLY A 526 -2.16 -8.51 22.11
CA GLY A 526 -1.68 -7.99 23.38
C GLY A 526 -2.64 -7.00 24.07
N GLU A 527 -2.25 -6.59 25.27
CA GLU A 527 -3.13 -5.87 26.22
C GLU A 527 -3.58 -4.49 25.72
N PHE A 528 -2.67 -3.69 25.16
CA PHE A 528 -3.01 -2.38 24.58
C PHE A 528 -4.11 -2.49 23.53
N PHE A 529 -3.95 -3.44 22.59
CA PHE A 529 -4.91 -3.65 21.53
C PHE A 529 -6.25 -4.20 22.07
N ALA A 530 -6.18 -5.15 23.00
CA ALA A 530 -7.33 -5.79 23.63
C ALA A 530 -8.25 -4.80 24.36
N ARG A 531 -7.69 -3.76 24.99
CA ARG A 531 -8.46 -2.78 25.78
C ARG A 531 -9.45 -1.95 24.97
N GLY A 532 -9.28 -1.80 23.65
CA GLY A 532 -10.25 -1.13 22.78
C GLY A 532 -10.30 0.41 22.89
N GLU A 533 -9.56 1.03 23.81
CA GLU A 533 -9.50 2.50 23.96
C GLU A 533 -8.99 3.19 22.69
N TRP A 534 -7.96 2.63 22.05
CA TRP A 534 -7.45 3.11 20.76
C TRP A 534 -8.53 3.05 19.66
N LEU A 535 -9.39 2.03 19.69
CA LEU A 535 -10.45 1.84 18.72
C LEU A 535 -11.55 2.88 18.90
N VAL A 536 -11.91 3.22 20.14
CA VAL A 536 -12.82 4.34 20.44
C VAL A 536 -12.29 5.64 19.85
N LEU A 537 -11.01 5.96 20.09
CA LEU A 537 -10.36 7.15 19.55
C LEU A 537 -10.33 7.14 18.01
N SER A 538 -10.03 5.99 17.41
CA SER A 538 -10.01 5.80 15.95
C SER A 538 -11.37 5.99 15.31
N LEU A 539 -12.42 5.34 15.83
CA LEU A 539 -13.79 5.48 15.33
C LEU A 539 -14.31 6.91 15.49
N HIS A 540 -14.04 7.57 16.63
CA HIS A 540 -14.37 8.97 16.80
C HIS A 540 -13.64 9.86 15.78
N ARG A 541 -12.35 9.60 15.54
CA ARG A 541 -11.52 10.34 14.56
C ARG A 541 -12.02 10.17 13.12
N LEU A 542 -12.56 9.01 12.76
CA LEU A 542 -13.19 8.76 11.46
C LEU A 542 -14.57 9.43 11.38
N LEU A 543 -15.42 9.25 12.39
CA LEU A 543 -16.79 9.76 12.36
C LEU A 543 -16.87 11.30 12.42
N ARG A 544 -15.93 11.97 13.09
CA ARG A 544 -15.91 13.44 13.15
C ARG A 544 -15.69 14.11 11.79
N THR A 545 -15.18 13.38 10.79
CA THR A 545 -15.07 13.91 9.41
C THR A 545 -16.39 13.82 8.65
N LEU A 546 -17.36 13.05 9.16
CA LEU A 546 -18.66 12.81 8.54
C LEU A 546 -19.77 13.62 9.21
N ARG A 547 -19.68 13.81 10.53
CA ARG A 547 -20.68 14.54 11.32
C ARG A 547 -20.10 15.15 12.59
N PRO A 548 -20.73 16.18 13.17
CA PRO A 548 -20.44 16.62 14.53
C PRO A 548 -20.73 15.50 15.56
N LEU A 549 -19.87 15.36 16.57
CA LEU A 549 -20.02 14.38 17.64
C LEU A 549 -20.21 15.09 19.00
N PRO A 550 -21.15 14.62 19.85
CA PRO A 550 -21.58 15.36 21.04
C PRO A 550 -20.69 15.18 22.30
N TYR A 551 -19.56 14.46 22.25
CA TYR A 551 -18.80 14.12 23.45
C TYR A 551 -17.30 14.48 23.40
N THR A 552 -16.72 14.68 24.58
CA THR A 552 -15.28 14.89 24.78
C THR A 552 -14.62 13.54 25.04
N LEU A 553 -13.62 13.17 24.24
CA LEU A 553 -12.88 11.91 24.43
C LEU A 553 -12.17 11.90 25.79
N SER A 554 -12.15 10.75 26.46
CA SER A 554 -11.40 10.56 27.70
C SER A 554 -9.92 10.88 27.48
N GLU A 555 -9.37 11.80 28.27
CA GLU A 555 -7.93 12.10 28.26
C GLU A 555 -7.09 10.87 28.64
N VAL A 556 -7.66 9.94 29.42
CA VAL A 556 -7.01 8.69 29.81
C VAL A 556 -6.73 7.82 28.59
N TYR A 557 -7.67 7.73 27.63
CA TYR A 557 -7.46 6.96 26.40
C TYR A 557 -6.32 7.56 25.58
N VAL A 558 -6.26 8.90 25.49
CA VAL A 558 -5.19 9.61 24.78
C VAL A 558 -3.84 9.34 25.43
N GLU A 559 -3.77 9.39 26.75
CA GLU A 559 -2.56 9.10 27.50
C GLU A 559 -2.12 7.64 27.32
N ASN A 560 -3.04 6.68 27.35
CA ASN A 560 -2.72 5.26 27.16
C ASN A 560 -2.16 4.98 25.75
N VAL A 561 -2.70 5.63 24.71
CA VAL A 561 -2.12 5.57 23.36
C VAL A 561 -0.76 6.25 23.28
N ALA A 562 -0.55 7.37 23.98
CA ALA A 562 0.75 8.04 24.06
C ALA A 562 1.81 7.13 24.72
N GLN A 563 1.43 6.41 25.79
CA GLN A 563 2.32 5.49 26.48
C GLN A 563 2.67 4.29 25.61
N GLU A 564 1.73 3.73 24.84
CA GLU A 564 2.06 2.66 23.89
C GLU A 564 2.99 3.14 22.79
N LEU A 565 2.75 4.32 22.21
CA LEU A 565 3.66 4.92 21.23
C LEU A 565 5.09 5.07 21.80
N LEU A 566 5.21 5.58 23.02
CA LEU A 566 6.51 5.72 23.71
C LEU A 566 7.15 4.37 24.04
N LYS A 567 6.35 3.35 24.34
CA LYS A 567 6.83 1.99 24.59
C LYS A 567 7.40 1.38 23.32
N LEU A 568 6.64 1.38 22.22
CA LEU A 568 7.11 0.89 20.91
C LEU A 568 8.38 1.63 20.46
N TYR A 569 8.46 2.94 20.71
CA TYR A 569 9.67 3.71 20.43
C TYR A 569 10.87 3.25 21.26
N ARG A 570 10.71 3.11 22.58
CA ARG A 570 11.77 2.68 23.51
C ARG A 570 12.24 1.24 23.26
N GLU A 571 11.31 0.35 22.93
CA GLU A 571 11.59 -1.05 22.59
C GLU A 571 12.10 -1.19 21.14
N ASN A 572 12.24 -0.08 20.41
CA ASN A 572 12.63 -0.03 19.00
C ASN A 572 11.80 -0.99 18.14
N GLN A 573 10.48 -0.95 18.34
CA GLN A 573 9.52 -1.71 17.57
C GLN A 573 8.86 -0.83 16.52
N HIS A 574 8.45 -1.49 15.45
CA HIS A 574 7.69 -0.91 14.37
C HIS A 574 6.33 -0.38 14.86
N PHE A 575 5.91 0.82 14.42
CA PHE A 575 4.62 1.40 14.80
C PHE A 575 3.50 0.74 14.00
N SER A 576 2.77 -0.19 14.61
CA SER A 576 1.72 -0.95 13.94
C SER A 576 0.81 -1.65 14.95
N ILE A 577 -0.37 -2.11 14.50
CA ILE A 577 -1.17 -3.10 15.26
C ILE A 577 -0.45 -4.46 15.39
N VAL A 578 0.54 -4.73 14.54
CA VAL A 578 1.39 -5.93 14.52
C VAL A 578 2.87 -5.52 14.61
N PRO A 579 3.32 -5.01 15.77
CA PRO A 579 4.70 -4.56 15.92
C PRO A 579 5.67 -5.76 15.79
N PHE A 580 6.75 -5.55 15.05
CA PHE A 580 7.91 -6.45 15.01
C PHE A 580 9.18 -5.68 15.37
N GLN A 581 10.25 -6.40 15.70
CA GLN A 581 11.49 -5.80 16.18
C GLN A 581 12.22 -5.07 15.05
N LEU A 582 12.61 -3.82 15.28
CA LEU A 582 13.51 -3.09 14.38
C LEU A 582 14.96 -3.34 14.77
N ALA A 583 15.87 -3.19 13.80
CA ALA A 583 17.29 -3.36 14.03
C ALA A 583 17.82 -2.38 15.09
N HIS A 584 18.56 -2.90 16.07
CA HIS A 584 19.23 -2.11 17.09
C HIS A 584 20.59 -1.60 16.61
N SER A 585 21.01 -0.47 17.17
CA SER A 585 22.41 -0.07 17.16
C SER A 585 23.19 -1.08 18.00
N GLN A 586 24.02 -1.92 17.40
CA GLN A 586 25.06 -2.62 18.16
C GLN A 586 25.98 -1.54 18.73
N THR A 587 25.84 -1.25 20.02
CA THR A 587 26.84 -0.43 20.71
C THR A 587 28.18 -1.16 20.62
N THR A 588 29.28 -0.41 20.49
CA THR A 588 30.64 -0.92 20.28
C THR A 588 31.07 -1.97 21.33
N GLU A 589 30.41 -2.01 22.49
CA GLU A 589 30.64 -3.02 23.54
C GLU A 589 30.19 -4.44 23.14
N GLU A 590 29.11 -4.60 22.36
CA GLU A 590 28.61 -5.93 21.94
C GLU A 590 29.52 -6.59 20.89
N LYS A 591 30.10 -5.81 19.97
CA LYS A 591 31.11 -6.31 19.02
C LYS A 591 32.36 -6.84 19.73
N THR A 592 32.71 -6.27 20.88
CA THR A 592 33.87 -6.71 21.67
C THR A 592 33.59 -8.05 22.35
N HIS A 593 32.33 -8.28 22.77
CA HIS A 593 31.91 -9.56 23.36
C HIS A 593 31.79 -10.69 22.32
N GLU A 594 31.33 -10.42 21.09
CA GLU A 594 31.29 -11.44 20.03
C GLU A 594 32.68 -11.82 19.53
N LEU A 595 33.61 -10.86 19.44
CA LEU A 595 35.00 -11.14 19.06
C LEU A 595 35.78 -11.88 20.16
N GLN A 596 35.46 -11.69 21.44
CA GLN A 596 36.07 -12.43 22.56
C GLN A 596 35.52 -13.84 22.74
N LEU A 597 34.34 -14.15 22.19
CA LEU A 597 33.78 -15.51 22.17
C LEU A 597 34.23 -16.33 20.95
N GLN A 598 34.87 -15.68 19.96
CA GLN A 598 35.44 -16.31 18.77
C GLN A 598 36.98 -16.38 18.77
N SER A 599 37.64 -15.88 19.82
CA SER A 599 39.08 -16.05 20.11
C SER A 599 39.30 -17.09 21.19
#